data_AF-A0A258FH10-F1
#
_entry.id   AF-A0A258FH10-F1
#
_cell.length_a   1.000
_cell.length_b   1.000
_cell.length_c   1.000
_cell.angle_alpha   90.00
_cell.angle_beta   90.00
_cell.angle_gamma   90.00
#
_symmetry.space_group_name_H-M   'P 1'
#
loop_
_entity.id
_entity.type
_entity.pdbx_description
1 polymer ?
#
loop_
_entity_poly.entity_id
_entity_poly.type
_entity_poly.pdbx_seq_one_letter_code
_entity_poly.pdbx_strand_id
1 'polypeptide(L)'
;MATNSSAHFVVTPNPAVLAQNRLFVMLPGTNGVPRFYREIVRTGASRGYHAVGLTYPNDTAVGDLCRPSPDPDCAGKARREILTGVDHSPLVTVDRNGSIIGRLEDLIRYLDRTFPTEGWGRLLVSGQLDWSRITVAGQSQGSGHAAYLGKLHALDRIVMFSGPADVGLMTTTPAPWLSLPNVTSASRQFGFTHTDDELVPLALINQNWTLLGLSEFGPNTSVDGAVPPYGLSRRLVTSAPPNPNPVAFVQQPRHSSTVADAVTPRDAQGAPLYRPVWTYLAFP
;
A
#
# COMPACT_ATOMS: atom_id res chain seq x y z
N MET A 1 11.45 8.97 17.21
CA MET A 1 12.04 9.60 16.01
C MET A 1 12.02 8.59 14.88
N ALA A 2 11.43 8.95 13.73
CA ALA A 2 11.49 8.14 12.52
C ALA A 2 12.94 8.07 12.01
N THR A 3 13.50 6.87 11.90
CA THR A 3 14.90 6.69 11.49
C THR A 3 15.04 6.43 10.00
N ASN A 4 13.97 6.01 9.32
CA ASN A 4 14.04 5.78 7.88
C ASN A 4 14.12 7.09 7.08
N SER A 5 15.35 7.43 6.65
CA SER A 5 15.69 8.59 5.82
C SER A 5 16.06 8.20 4.37
N SER A 6 15.73 6.97 3.95
CA SER A 6 15.99 6.51 2.59
C SER A 6 15.36 7.42 1.54
N ALA A 7 15.99 7.53 0.37
CA ALA A 7 15.45 8.32 -0.72
C ALA A 7 14.08 7.78 -1.17
N HIS A 8 13.16 8.70 -1.47
CA HIS A 8 11.97 8.41 -2.24
C HIS A 8 12.35 7.89 -3.63
N PHE A 9 11.49 7.06 -4.24
CA PHE A 9 11.67 6.63 -5.62
C PHE A 9 10.57 7.25 -6.48
N VAL A 10 10.94 8.13 -7.41
CA VAL A 10 9.98 8.90 -8.21
C VAL A 10 10.17 8.55 -9.69
N VAL A 11 9.06 8.36 -10.40
CA VAL A 11 9.05 8.10 -11.83
C VAL A 11 7.92 8.92 -12.47
N THR A 12 8.23 9.66 -13.54
CA THR A 12 7.24 10.37 -14.35
C THR A 12 6.52 9.42 -15.30
N PRO A 13 5.31 9.80 -15.79
CA PRO A 13 4.61 9.03 -16.81
C PRO A 13 5.52 8.72 -18.02
N ASN A 14 5.44 7.49 -18.55
CA ASN A 14 6.15 7.15 -19.77
C ASN A 14 5.64 8.05 -20.92
N PRO A 15 6.52 8.80 -21.63
CA PRO A 15 6.10 9.72 -22.70
C PRO A 15 5.45 9.01 -23.90
N ALA A 16 5.62 7.69 -24.03
CA ALA A 16 4.99 6.89 -25.08
C ALA A 16 3.52 6.53 -24.79
N VAL A 17 2.98 6.88 -23.61
CA VAL A 17 1.57 6.64 -23.25
C VAL A 17 0.88 7.93 -22.82
N LEU A 18 -0.45 7.96 -22.91
CA LEU A 18 -1.23 9.12 -22.46
C LEU A 18 -1.09 9.29 -20.94
N ALA A 19 -0.63 10.47 -20.52
CA ALA A 19 -0.59 10.85 -19.12
C ALA A 19 -2.01 10.90 -18.51
N GLN A 20 -2.20 10.22 -17.39
CA GLN A 20 -3.49 10.08 -16.72
C GLN A 20 -3.81 11.25 -15.78
N ASN A 21 -2.82 12.11 -15.49
CA ASN A 21 -2.90 13.14 -14.44
C ASN A 21 -3.31 12.55 -13.08
N ARG A 22 -2.81 11.34 -12.79
CA ARG A 22 -3.06 10.58 -11.56
C ARG A 22 -1.73 10.21 -10.92
N LEU A 23 -1.77 10.01 -9.60
CA LEU A 23 -0.61 9.63 -8.81
C LEU A 23 -0.79 8.21 -8.29
N PHE A 24 0.27 7.42 -8.40
CA PHE A 24 0.41 6.15 -7.68
C PHE A 24 1.42 6.32 -6.55
N VAL A 25 1.05 5.91 -5.34
CA VAL A 25 1.94 5.92 -4.16
C VAL A 25 2.06 4.50 -3.62
N MET A 26 3.28 3.98 -3.56
CA MET A 26 3.60 2.71 -2.90
C MET A 26 4.19 2.97 -1.51
N LEU A 27 3.57 2.37 -0.48
CA LEU A 27 4.00 2.39 0.91
C LEU A 27 4.68 1.05 1.28
N PRO A 28 6.01 1.05 1.50
CA PRO A 28 6.74 -0.14 1.95
C PRO A 28 6.23 -0.73 3.27
N GLY A 29 6.37 -2.05 3.48
CA GLY A 29 6.16 -2.68 4.79
C GLY A 29 7.22 -2.33 5.82
N THR A 30 7.20 -3.00 7.00
CA THR A 30 8.17 -2.77 8.09
C THR A 30 9.60 -2.90 7.59
N ASN A 31 10.46 -1.93 7.92
CA ASN A 31 11.85 -1.83 7.44
C ASN A 31 12.02 -1.77 5.90
N GLY A 32 10.91 -1.74 5.16
CA GLY A 32 10.92 -1.65 3.71
C GLY A 32 11.30 -0.24 3.25
N VAL A 33 11.90 -0.14 2.08
CA VAL A 33 12.26 1.14 1.46
C VAL A 33 11.85 1.13 -0.02
N PRO A 34 11.65 2.32 -0.64
CA PRO A 34 11.15 2.41 -2.02
C PRO A 34 11.93 1.58 -3.06
N ARG A 35 13.24 1.39 -2.88
CA ARG A 35 14.07 0.58 -3.79
C ARG A 35 13.65 -0.91 -3.90
N PHE A 36 12.85 -1.41 -2.96
CA PHE A 36 12.34 -2.79 -2.96
C PHE A 36 11.03 -2.97 -3.74
N TYR A 37 10.44 -1.88 -4.22
CA TYR A 37 9.11 -1.88 -4.87
C TYR A 37 9.13 -1.11 -6.20
N ARG A 38 10.26 -1.09 -6.90
CA ARG A 38 10.44 -0.28 -8.11
C ARG A 38 9.61 -0.83 -9.28
N GLU A 39 9.35 -2.13 -9.33
CA GLU A 39 8.63 -2.76 -10.44
C GLU A 39 7.17 -2.27 -10.52
N ILE A 40 6.46 -2.21 -9.39
CA ILE A 40 5.08 -1.68 -9.37
C ILE A 40 5.04 -0.17 -9.62
N VAL A 41 6.00 0.59 -9.09
CA VAL A 41 6.10 2.05 -9.33
C VAL A 41 6.35 2.32 -10.82
N ARG A 42 7.27 1.57 -11.46
CA ARG A 42 7.50 1.65 -12.91
C ARG A 42 6.31 1.17 -13.72
N THR A 43 5.55 0.19 -13.20
CA THR A 43 4.29 -0.23 -13.82
C THR A 43 3.30 0.93 -13.85
N GLY A 44 3.13 1.67 -12.76
CA GLY A 44 2.29 2.88 -12.74
C GLY A 44 2.71 3.91 -13.79
N ALA A 45 4.00 4.22 -13.88
CA ALA A 45 4.54 5.11 -14.92
C ALA A 45 4.25 4.63 -16.35
N SER A 46 4.37 3.32 -16.60
CA SER A 46 4.01 2.71 -17.89
C SER A 46 2.52 2.77 -18.21
N ARG A 47 1.67 3.02 -17.22
CA ARG A 47 0.22 3.24 -17.34
C ARG A 47 -0.14 4.73 -17.37
N GLY A 48 0.84 5.63 -17.45
CA GLY A 48 0.63 7.07 -17.56
C GLY A 48 0.46 7.80 -16.23
N TYR A 49 0.75 7.14 -15.09
CA TYR A 49 0.69 7.76 -13.78
C TYR A 49 2.02 8.43 -13.44
N HIS A 50 1.96 9.53 -12.71
CA HIS A 50 3.08 9.91 -11.84
C HIS A 50 3.18 8.84 -10.75
N ALA A 51 4.38 8.36 -10.44
CA ALA A 51 4.52 7.23 -9.53
C ALA A 51 5.62 7.46 -8.50
N VAL A 52 5.30 7.17 -7.24
CA VAL A 52 6.17 7.39 -6.08
C VAL A 52 6.20 6.13 -5.21
N GLY A 53 7.39 5.61 -4.93
CA GLY A 53 7.64 4.83 -3.73
C GLY A 53 8.02 5.78 -2.61
N LEU A 54 7.18 5.89 -1.58
CA LEU A 54 7.35 6.87 -0.51
C LEU A 54 8.11 6.25 0.66
N THR A 55 9.10 6.98 1.17
CA THR A 55 9.78 6.64 2.43
C THR A 55 9.00 7.28 3.55
N TYR A 56 8.76 6.54 4.63
CA TYR A 56 8.04 7.03 5.80
C TYR A 56 8.50 6.29 7.05
N PRO A 57 8.10 6.74 8.26
CA PRO A 57 8.43 6.05 9.51
C PRO A 57 7.78 4.65 9.55
N ASN A 58 8.58 3.62 9.32
CA ASN A 58 8.13 2.24 9.24
C ASN A 58 9.12 1.24 9.87
N ASP A 59 10.04 1.74 10.70
CA ASP A 59 11.13 0.95 11.30
C ASP A 59 10.58 -0.15 12.24
N THR A 60 9.46 0.11 12.92
CA THR A 60 8.80 -0.84 13.81
C THR A 60 7.41 -1.19 13.28
N ALA A 61 7.04 -2.48 13.33
CA ALA A 61 5.69 -2.89 12.95
C ALA A 61 4.66 -2.34 13.95
N VAL A 62 3.52 -1.83 13.45
CA VAL A 62 2.42 -1.36 14.31
C VAL A 62 1.91 -2.48 15.24
N GLY A 63 1.86 -3.72 14.76
CA GLY A 63 1.50 -4.87 15.59
C GLY A 63 2.46 -5.09 16.76
N ASP A 64 3.77 -4.95 16.53
CA ASP A 64 4.78 -5.09 17.59
C ASP A 64 4.71 -3.93 18.59
N LEU A 65 4.52 -2.70 18.10
CA LEU A 65 4.30 -1.52 18.94
C LEU A 65 3.09 -1.70 19.87
N CYS A 66 2.01 -2.26 19.33
CA CYS A 66 0.75 -2.38 20.05
C CYS A 66 0.60 -3.64 20.91
N ARG A 67 1.46 -4.65 20.75
CA ARG A 67 1.42 -5.89 21.53
C ARG A 67 1.36 -5.70 23.06
N PRO A 68 2.13 -4.77 23.68
CA PRO A 68 2.03 -4.53 25.12
C PRO A 68 0.96 -3.50 25.51
N SER A 69 0.25 -2.90 24.55
CA SER A 69 -0.69 -1.81 24.83
C SER A 69 -2.03 -2.34 25.34
N PRO A 70 -2.59 -1.77 26.43
CA PRO A 70 -3.94 -2.10 26.88
C PRO A 70 -5.04 -1.37 26.10
N ASP A 71 -4.67 -0.54 25.11
CA ASP A 71 -5.61 0.21 24.29
C ASP A 71 -6.10 -0.63 23.10
N PRO A 72 -7.40 -0.98 23.02
CA PRO A 72 -7.94 -1.77 21.91
C PRO A 72 -7.76 -1.08 20.56
N ASP A 73 -7.68 0.27 20.51
CA ASP A 73 -7.49 1.03 19.28
C ASP A 73 -6.04 1.53 19.10
N CYS A 74 -5.08 0.90 19.78
CA CYS A 74 -3.66 1.24 19.66
C CYS A 74 -3.20 1.32 18.20
N ALA A 75 -3.58 0.32 17.39
CA ALA A 75 -3.16 0.25 15.99
C ALA A 75 -3.75 1.41 15.17
N GLY A 76 -5.02 1.77 15.42
CA GLY A 76 -5.68 2.88 14.74
C GLY A 76 -5.02 4.22 15.07
N LYS A 77 -4.78 4.48 16.35
CA LYS A 77 -4.10 5.69 16.84
C LYS A 77 -2.67 5.82 16.30
N ALA A 78 -1.86 4.76 16.39
CA ALA A 78 -0.49 4.77 15.88
C ALA A 78 -0.44 5.03 14.36
N ARG A 79 -1.30 4.37 13.58
CA ARG A 79 -1.39 4.60 12.13
C ARG A 79 -1.80 6.03 11.80
N ARG A 80 -2.80 6.55 12.52
CA ARG A 80 -3.29 7.90 12.29
C ARG A 80 -2.18 8.93 12.51
N GLU A 81 -1.40 8.78 13.57
CA GLU A 81 -0.25 9.67 13.81
C GLU A 81 0.84 9.53 12.74
N ILE A 82 1.24 8.31 12.36
CA ILE A 82 2.21 8.10 11.27
C ILE A 82 1.73 8.72 9.94
N LEU A 83 0.41 8.73 9.71
CA LEU A 83 -0.20 9.34 8.53
C LEU A 83 -0.21 10.86 8.58
N THR A 84 -0.69 11.45 9.68
CA THR A 84 -0.99 12.89 9.76
C THR A 84 0.15 13.69 10.36
N GLY A 85 0.89 13.12 11.30
CA GLY A 85 1.85 13.82 12.15
C GLY A 85 1.21 14.55 13.34
N VAL A 86 -0.05 14.21 13.65
CA VAL A 86 -0.78 14.71 14.83
C VAL A 86 -0.70 13.66 15.92
N ASP A 87 -0.35 14.09 17.14
CA ASP A 87 -0.26 13.22 18.31
C ASP A 87 -1.59 12.50 18.58
N HIS A 88 -1.55 11.18 18.45
CA HIS A 88 -2.67 10.28 18.71
C HIS A 88 -2.26 9.09 19.58
N SER A 89 -0.97 8.75 19.66
CA SER A 89 -0.48 7.57 20.36
C SER A 89 0.82 7.87 21.10
N PRO A 90 0.92 7.48 22.38
CA PRO A 90 2.18 7.65 23.13
C PRO A 90 3.30 6.70 22.65
N LEU A 91 3.01 5.79 21.71
CA LEU A 91 3.94 4.75 21.24
C LEU A 91 4.73 5.17 20.00
N VAL A 92 4.32 6.26 19.36
CA VAL A 92 5.00 6.86 18.22
C VAL A 92 5.19 8.36 18.49
N THR A 93 6.09 8.98 17.74
CA THR A 93 6.27 10.43 17.79
C THR A 93 6.66 10.85 16.39
N VAL A 94 5.65 11.26 15.62
CA VAL A 94 5.78 11.69 14.22
C VAL A 94 5.16 13.06 14.08
N ASP A 95 5.93 14.04 13.60
CA ASP A 95 5.41 15.36 13.26
C ASP A 95 4.90 15.41 11.82
N ARG A 96 4.33 16.55 11.42
CA ARG A 96 3.84 16.77 10.05
C ARG A 96 4.89 16.44 9.00
N ASN A 97 6.13 16.88 9.17
CA ASN A 97 7.20 16.71 8.18
C ASN A 97 7.65 15.24 8.07
N GLY A 98 7.57 14.50 9.18
CA GLY A 98 7.88 13.08 9.25
C GLY A 98 6.75 12.19 8.74
N SER A 99 5.51 12.67 8.70
CA SER A 99 4.33 11.84 8.39
C SER A 99 4.18 11.52 6.91
N ILE A 100 3.44 10.45 6.60
CA ILE A 100 3.17 10.02 5.21
C ILE A 100 2.55 11.16 4.39
N ILE A 101 1.51 11.80 4.92
CA ILE A 101 0.81 12.87 4.19
C ILE A 101 1.73 14.09 4.01
N GLY A 102 2.70 14.31 4.91
CA GLY A 102 3.55 15.50 4.88
C GLY A 102 4.66 15.37 3.90
N ARG A 103 5.37 14.24 4.02
CA ARG A 103 6.37 13.85 3.04
C ARG A 103 5.80 13.84 1.62
N LEU A 104 4.59 13.33 1.44
CA LEU A 104 3.97 13.30 0.11
C LEU A 104 3.63 14.70 -0.39
N GLU A 105 2.97 15.54 0.40
CA GLU A 105 2.65 16.93 0.01
C GLU A 105 3.91 17.73 -0.32
N ASP A 106 4.93 17.66 0.53
CA ASP A 106 6.18 18.38 0.34
C ASP A 106 6.95 17.88 -0.87
N LEU A 107 6.94 16.55 -1.11
CA LEU A 107 7.53 15.95 -2.30
C LEU A 107 6.85 16.45 -3.58
N ILE A 108 5.51 16.42 -3.66
CA ILE A 108 4.79 16.86 -4.86
C ILE A 108 4.99 18.36 -5.11
N ARG A 109 4.96 19.20 -4.06
CA ARG A 109 5.25 20.64 -4.18
C ARG A 109 6.71 20.92 -4.56
N TYR A 110 7.65 20.11 -4.09
CA TYR A 110 9.04 20.19 -4.49
C TYR A 110 9.19 19.85 -5.98
N LEU A 111 8.64 18.71 -6.42
CA LEU A 111 8.72 18.27 -7.81
C LEU A 111 8.04 19.24 -8.79
N ASP A 112 6.91 19.84 -8.41
CA ASP A 112 6.25 20.86 -9.24
C ASP A 112 7.10 22.12 -9.41
N ARG A 113 7.75 22.59 -8.35
CA ARG A 113 8.64 23.77 -8.43
C ARG A 113 9.94 23.48 -9.17
N THR A 114 10.51 22.29 -8.99
CA THR A 114 11.81 21.92 -9.57
C THR A 114 11.69 21.43 -11.02
N PHE A 115 10.59 20.76 -11.36
CA PHE A 115 10.31 20.18 -12.67
C PHE A 115 8.93 20.58 -13.19
N PRO A 116 8.67 21.89 -13.44
CA PRO A 116 7.33 22.41 -13.73
C PRO A 116 6.72 21.87 -15.03
N THR A 117 7.55 21.36 -15.95
CA THR A 117 7.09 20.76 -17.21
C THR A 117 6.63 19.31 -17.07
N GLU A 118 6.91 18.65 -15.94
CA GLU A 118 6.54 17.25 -15.69
C GLU A 118 5.09 17.10 -15.22
N GLY A 119 4.38 18.19 -14.91
CA GLY A 119 2.95 18.18 -14.63
C GLY A 119 2.56 17.76 -13.21
N TRP A 120 3.48 17.79 -12.25
CA TRP A 120 3.21 17.45 -10.83
C TRP A 120 2.13 18.33 -10.20
N GLY A 121 2.05 19.62 -10.56
CA GLY A 121 1.02 20.54 -10.08
C GLY A 121 -0.42 20.14 -10.42
N ARG A 122 -0.63 19.25 -11.40
CA ARG A 122 -1.97 18.70 -11.74
C ARG A 122 -2.52 17.73 -10.69
N LEU A 123 -1.69 17.33 -9.73
CA LEU A 123 -2.04 16.50 -8.58
C LEU A 123 -2.45 17.35 -7.36
N LEU A 124 -2.44 18.69 -7.51
CA LEU A 124 -2.78 19.63 -6.45
C LEU A 124 -4.07 20.39 -6.78
N VAL A 125 -4.90 20.61 -5.77
CA VAL A 125 -6.05 21.53 -5.79
C VAL A 125 -5.88 22.50 -4.64
N SER A 126 -5.80 23.80 -4.95
CA SER A 126 -5.54 24.86 -3.96
C SER A 126 -4.28 24.59 -3.11
N GLY A 127 -3.24 24.03 -3.73
CA GLY A 127 -1.96 23.70 -3.09
C GLY A 127 -1.97 22.45 -2.20
N GLN A 128 -3.08 21.72 -2.10
CA GLN A 128 -3.21 20.47 -1.35
C GLN A 128 -3.35 19.28 -2.31
N LEU A 129 -3.03 18.06 -1.85
CA LEU A 129 -3.20 16.85 -2.66
C LEU A 129 -4.67 16.67 -3.07
N ASP A 130 -4.91 16.45 -4.36
CA ASP A 130 -6.20 15.98 -4.86
C ASP A 130 -6.31 14.47 -4.65
N TRP A 131 -6.74 14.05 -3.47
CA TRP A 131 -6.88 12.64 -3.10
C TRP A 131 -7.69 11.83 -4.10
N SER A 132 -8.65 12.43 -4.78
CA SER A 132 -9.49 11.75 -5.78
C SER A 132 -8.72 11.26 -7.01
N ARG A 133 -7.48 11.72 -7.19
CA ARG A 133 -6.54 11.33 -8.26
C ARG A 133 -5.43 10.41 -7.78
N ILE A 134 -5.42 10.03 -6.51
CA ILE A 134 -4.34 9.27 -5.90
C ILE A 134 -4.78 7.83 -5.68
N THR A 135 -4.05 6.90 -6.29
CA THR A 135 -4.06 5.48 -5.92
C THR A 135 -2.95 5.23 -4.90
N VAL A 136 -3.30 4.70 -3.73
CA VAL A 136 -2.32 4.31 -2.71
C VAL A 136 -2.29 2.79 -2.60
N ALA A 137 -1.10 2.22 -2.69
CA ALA A 137 -0.85 0.82 -2.40
C ALA A 137 0.13 0.67 -1.24
N GLY A 138 0.06 -0.44 -0.53
CA GLY A 138 1.05 -0.74 0.49
C GLY A 138 1.16 -2.21 0.81
N GLN A 139 2.33 -2.62 1.30
CA GLN A 139 2.62 -4.00 1.69
C GLN A 139 2.70 -4.13 3.20
N SER A 140 2.08 -5.16 3.78
CA SER A 140 2.15 -5.47 5.21
C SER A 140 1.79 -4.26 6.09
N GLN A 141 2.75 -3.68 6.84
CA GLN A 141 2.53 -2.45 7.59
C GLN A 141 2.00 -1.30 6.71
N GLY A 142 2.55 -1.13 5.50
CA GLY A 142 2.12 -0.14 4.52
C GLY A 142 0.71 -0.41 4.00
N SER A 143 0.25 -1.67 3.96
CA SER A 143 -1.11 -2.01 3.54
C SER A 143 -2.14 -1.48 4.53
N GLY A 144 -1.85 -1.54 5.83
CA GLY A 144 -2.72 -0.95 6.85
C GLY A 144 -2.72 0.58 6.84
N HIS A 145 -1.59 1.23 6.47
CA HIS A 145 -1.59 2.68 6.27
C HIS A 145 -2.39 3.07 5.01
N ALA A 146 -2.27 2.31 3.92
CA ALA A 146 -3.08 2.50 2.72
C ALA A 146 -4.58 2.33 3.01
N ALA A 147 -4.96 1.30 3.77
CA ALA A 147 -6.34 1.08 4.20
C ALA A 147 -6.86 2.20 5.11
N TYR A 148 -6.06 2.64 6.09
CA TYR A 148 -6.46 3.70 7.02
C TYR A 148 -6.60 5.06 6.32
N LEU A 149 -5.80 5.36 5.29
CA LEU A 149 -6.02 6.53 4.43
C LEU A 149 -7.42 6.52 3.79
N GLY A 150 -7.96 5.35 3.48
CA GLY A 150 -9.35 5.19 3.01
C GLY A 150 -10.43 5.54 4.02
N LYS A 151 -10.08 5.62 5.31
CA LYS A 151 -10.94 6.15 6.38
C LYS A 151 -10.85 7.67 6.52
N LEU A 152 -9.84 8.31 5.91
CA LEU A 152 -9.58 9.75 6.03
C LEU A 152 -9.93 10.53 4.76
N HIS A 153 -9.70 9.94 3.58
CA HIS A 153 -9.80 10.62 2.29
C HIS A 153 -10.55 9.77 1.26
N ALA A 154 -11.16 10.44 0.27
CA ALA A 154 -11.77 9.81 -0.89
C ALA A 154 -10.71 9.63 -1.99
N LEU A 155 -10.07 8.46 -2.01
CA LEU A 155 -9.01 8.10 -2.94
C LEU A 155 -9.55 7.61 -4.28
N ASP A 156 -8.69 7.63 -5.31
CA ASP A 156 -8.98 6.97 -6.59
C ASP A 156 -9.10 5.47 -6.37
N ARG A 157 -8.07 4.85 -5.76
CA ARG A 157 -8.02 3.44 -5.37
C ARG A 157 -7.12 3.16 -4.19
N ILE A 158 -7.36 2.03 -3.53
CA ILE A 158 -6.50 1.48 -2.49
C ILE A 158 -6.14 0.03 -2.84
N VAL A 159 -4.86 -0.33 -2.72
CA VAL A 159 -4.40 -1.72 -2.90
C VAL A 159 -3.61 -2.18 -1.67
N MET A 160 -4.09 -3.25 -1.04
CA MET A 160 -3.53 -3.83 0.17
C MET A 160 -2.83 -5.14 -0.16
N PHE A 161 -1.50 -5.14 -0.14
CA PHE A 161 -0.69 -6.34 -0.34
C PHE A 161 -0.36 -6.98 1.00
N SER A 162 -0.77 -8.24 1.19
CA SER A 162 -0.42 -9.05 2.36
C SER A 162 -0.79 -8.40 3.72
N GLY A 163 -1.99 -7.84 3.81
CA GLY A 163 -2.54 -7.21 5.01
C GLY A 163 -3.82 -6.41 4.72
N PRO A 164 -4.30 -5.55 5.64
CA PRO A 164 -3.79 -5.31 6.99
C PRO A 164 -3.94 -6.51 7.93
N ALA A 165 -3.05 -6.59 8.92
CA ALA A 165 -2.98 -7.68 9.90
C ALA A 165 -3.33 -7.25 11.34
N ASP A 166 -3.93 -6.09 11.51
CA ASP A 166 -4.17 -5.52 12.83
C ASP A 166 -5.24 -6.31 13.59
N VAL A 167 -5.03 -6.44 14.89
CA VAL A 167 -5.93 -7.07 15.86
C VAL A 167 -6.17 -6.11 17.03
N GLY A 168 -7.23 -6.34 17.79
CA GLY A 168 -7.51 -5.64 19.05
C GLY A 168 -6.67 -6.20 20.20
N LEU A 169 -7.21 -6.18 21.42
CA LEU A 169 -6.50 -6.65 22.62
C LEU A 169 -6.15 -8.15 22.57
N MET A 170 -6.93 -8.93 21.83
CA MET A 170 -6.68 -10.34 21.58
C MET A 170 -6.47 -10.56 20.08
N THR A 171 -5.63 -11.52 19.71
CA THR A 171 -5.36 -11.89 18.31
C THR A 171 -6.60 -12.38 17.56
N THR A 172 -7.66 -12.74 18.27
CA THR A 172 -8.96 -13.16 17.74
C THR A 172 -9.97 -12.02 17.59
N THR A 173 -9.65 -10.85 18.15
CA THR A 173 -10.51 -9.66 18.07
C THR A 173 -9.97 -8.70 17.02
N PRO A 174 -10.82 -8.10 16.17
CA PRO A 174 -10.35 -7.12 15.20
C PRO A 174 -9.98 -5.79 15.86
N ALA A 175 -9.04 -5.06 15.27
CA ALA A 175 -8.76 -3.68 15.66
C ALA A 175 -9.98 -2.78 15.33
N PRO A 176 -10.46 -1.93 16.27
CA PRO A 176 -11.67 -1.12 16.08
C PRO A 176 -11.67 -0.26 14.81
N TRP A 177 -10.51 0.29 14.43
CA TRP A 177 -10.41 1.16 13.25
C TRP A 177 -10.84 0.49 11.93
N LEU A 178 -10.73 -0.85 11.82
CA LEU A 178 -11.10 -1.59 10.61
C LEU A 178 -12.58 -1.36 10.26
N SER A 179 -13.43 -1.27 11.28
CA SER A 179 -14.88 -1.08 11.18
C SER A 179 -15.31 0.38 11.07
N LEU A 180 -14.38 1.35 11.05
CA LEU A 180 -14.73 2.75 10.82
C LEU A 180 -15.37 2.91 9.43
N PRO A 181 -16.30 3.87 9.25
CA PRO A 181 -16.87 4.16 7.94
C PRO A 181 -15.80 4.43 6.89
N ASN A 182 -15.99 3.86 5.71
CA ASN A 182 -15.12 4.09 4.56
C ASN A 182 -15.43 5.45 3.92
N VAL A 183 -14.42 6.32 3.79
CA VAL A 183 -14.50 7.54 2.97
C VAL A 183 -14.20 7.20 1.50
N THR A 184 -13.17 6.39 1.27
CA THR A 184 -12.96 5.72 -0.02
C THR A 184 -13.89 4.52 -0.11
N SER A 185 -14.83 4.50 -1.06
CA SER A 185 -15.75 3.37 -1.26
C SER A 185 -15.04 2.02 -1.32
N ALA A 186 -15.58 0.99 -0.66
CA ALA A 186 -15.06 -0.38 -0.69
C ALA A 186 -14.95 -0.93 -2.12
N SER A 187 -15.78 -0.44 -3.06
CA SER A 187 -15.70 -0.78 -4.49
C SER A 187 -14.38 -0.36 -5.16
N ARG A 188 -13.61 0.55 -4.53
CA ARG A 188 -12.31 1.06 -4.97
C ARG A 188 -11.14 0.55 -4.11
N GLN A 189 -11.41 -0.34 -3.16
CA GLN A 189 -10.40 -0.95 -2.29
C GLN A 189 -10.19 -2.40 -2.69
N PHE A 190 -8.94 -2.84 -2.74
CA PHE A 190 -8.59 -4.18 -3.18
C PHE A 190 -7.53 -4.80 -2.27
N GLY A 191 -7.62 -6.11 -2.10
CA GLY A 191 -6.63 -6.92 -1.41
C GLY A 191 -5.97 -7.92 -2.34
N PHE A 192 -4.67 -8.17 -2.13
CA PHE A 192 -3.94 -9.27 -2.77
C PHE A 192 -2.95 -9.91 -1.79
N THR A 193 -3.08 -11.20 -1.55
CA THR A 193 -2.21 -11.93 -0.59
C THR A 193 -1.81 -13.31 -1.12
N HIS A 194 -0.71 -13.85 -0.61
CA HIS A 194 -0.40 -15.26 -0.77
C HIS A 194 -1.27 -16.11 0.18
N THR A 195 -1.70 -17.29 -0.25
CA THR A 195 -2.53 -18.22 0.55
C THR A 195 -1.77 -18.78 1.75
N ASP A 196 -0.51 -19.16 1.53
CA ASP A 196 0.45 -19.59 2.55
C ASP A 196 1.37 -18.45 3.05
N ASP A 197 0.82 -17.27 3.30
CA ASP A 197 1.57 -16.15 3.90
C ASP A 197 2.18 -16.54 5.25
N GLU A 198 3.50 -16.39 5.41
CA GLU A 198 4.21 -16.89 6.60
C GLU A 198 4.07 -16.01 7.84
N LEU A 199 3.58 -14.76 7.70
CA LEU A 199 3.41 -13.83 8.81
C LEU A 199 1.95 -13.59 9.17
N VAL A 200 1.08 -13.52 8.17
CA VAL A 200 -0.31 -13.13 8.36
C VAL A 200 -1.23 -14.23 7.82
N PRO A 201 -1.83 -15.04 8.71
CA PRO A 201 -2.72 -16.11 8.28
C PRO A 201 -3.84 -15.59 7.37
N LEU A 202 -4.13 -16.32 6.29
CA LEU A 202 -5.19 -15.95 5.33
C LEU A 202 -6.54 -15.72 6.00
N ALA A 203 -6.87 -16.48 7.06
CA ALA A 203 -8.09 -16.30 7.83
C ALA A 203 -8.19 -14.91 8.47
N LEU A 204 -7.09 -14.39 9.02
CA LEU A 204 -7.03 -13.05 9.61
C LEU A 204 -7.16 -11.97 8.54
N ILE A 205 -6.46 -12.11 7.40
CA ILE A 205 -6.61 -11.20 6.25
C ILE A 205 -8.07 -11.15 5.78
N ASN A 206 -8.71 -12.31 5.64
CA ASN A 206 -10.10 -12.40 5.21
C ASN A 206 -11.08 -11.77 6.19
N GLN A 207 -10.85 -11.94 7.49
CA GLN A 207 -11.63 -11.29 8.54
C GLN A 207 -11.52 -9.77 8.41
N ASN A 208 -10.29 -9.25 8.29
CA ASN A 208 -10.04 -7.81 8.17
C ASN A 208 -10.59 -7.22 6.87
N TRP A 209 -10.45 -7.91 5.74
CA TRP A 209 -11.05 -7.50 4.46
C TRP A 209 -12.57 -7.50 4.50
N THR A 210 -13.20 -8.41 5.26
CA THR A 210 -14.65 -8.42 5.46
C THR A 210 -15.09 -7.17 6.23
N LEU A 211 -14.39 -6.79 7.29
CA LEU A 211 -14.67 -5.56 8.05
C LEU A 211 -14.46 -4.28 7.23
N LEU A 212 -13.54 -4.30 6.27
CA LEU A 212 -13.34 -3.22 5.31
C LEU A 212 -14.40 -3.19 4.20
N GLY A 213 -15.29 -4.18 4.10
CA GLY A 213 -16.38 -4.26 3.12
C GLY A 213 -16.03 -4.93 1.79
N LEU A 214 -14.85 -5.54 1.66
CA LEU A 214 -14.39 -6.12 0.39
C LEU A 214 -15.14 -7.39 0.01
N SER A 215 -15.76 -8.06 0.99
CA SER A 215 -16.54 -9.29 0.77
C SER A 215 -17.83 -9.08 -0.03
N GLU A 216 -18.32 -7.85 -0.10
CA GLU A 216 -19.50 -7.49 -0.92
C GLU A 216 -19.24 -7.66 -2.42
N PHE A 217 -17.98 -7.68 -2.84
CA PHE A 217 -17.57 -7.73 -4.24
C PHE A 217 -17.10 -9.11 -4.67
N GLY A 218 -17.57 -10.17 -4.01
CA GLY A 218 -17.29 -11.55 -4.41
C GLY A 218 -16.26 -12.27 -3.52
N PRO A 219 -16.07 -13.59 -3.73
CA PRO A 219 -15.20 -14.43 -2.91
C PRO A 219 -13.73 -14.14 -3.15
N ASN A 220 -12.86 -14.75 -2.34
CA ASN A 220 -11.44 -14.82 -2.68
C ASN A 220 -11.28 -15.46 -4.05
N THR A 221 -10.53 -14.80 -4.94
CA THR A 221 -10.31 -15.26 -6.32
C THR A 221 -8.82 -15.46 -6.56
N SER A 222 -8.44 -16.67 -6.98
CA SER A 222 -7.05 -16.94 -7.35
C SER A 222 -6.69 -16.22 -8.64
N VAL A 223 -5.49 -15.63 -8.68
CA VAL A 223 -4.91 -15.06 -9.91
C VAL A 223 -4.07 -16.08 -10.69
N ASP A 224 -3.81 -17.25 -10.11
CA ASP A 224 -2.89 -18.23 -10.68
C ASP A 224 -3.49 -18.85 -11.95
N GLY A 225 -2.81 -18.67 -13.08
CA GLY A 225 -3.30 -19.12 -14.39
C GLY A 225 -4.51 -18.35 -14.90
N ALA A 226 -4.96 -17.31 -14.19
CA ALA A 226 -6.10 -16.48 -14.58
C ALA A 226 -5.64 -15.14 -15.18
N VAL A 227 -6.55 -14.48 -15.89
CA VAL A 227 -6.37 -13.12 -16.41
C VAL A 227 -7.46 -12.20 -15.84
N PRO A 228 -7.24 -10.86 -15.80
CA PRO A 228 -8.29 -9.92 -15.40
C PRO A 228 -9.59 -10.14 -16.22
N PRO A 229 -10.79 -9.92 -15.64
CA PRO A 229 -11.03 -9.11 -14.45
C PRO A 229 -11.16 -9.88 -13.13
N TYR A 230 -10.65 -11.12 -13.04
CA TYR A 230 -10.63 -11.95 -11.81
C TYR A 230 -11.99 -12.02 -11.09
N GLY A 231 -13.06 -12.30 -11.85
CA GLY A 231 -14.41 -12.39 -11.30
C GLY A 231 -14.94 -11.08 -10.69
N LEU A 232 -14.30 -9.94 -10.99
CA LEU A 232 -14.53 -8.63 -10.39
C LEU A 232 -14.26 -8.55 -8.88
N SER A 233 -13.57 -9.55 -8.33
CA SER A 233 -13.29 -9.62 -6.90
C SER A 233 -12.40 -8.48 -6.41
N ARG A 234 -12.65 -8.07 -5.16
CA ARG A 234 -11.77 -7.18 -4.39
C ARG A 234 -10.82 -7.93 -3.46
N ARG A 235 -10.85 -9.27 -3.49
CA ARG A 235 -10.04 -10.14 -2.65
C ARG A 235 -9.31 -11.14 -3.53
N LEU A 236 -8.12 -10.79 -3.96
CA LEU A 236 -7.29 -11.65 -4.80
C LEU A 236 -6.34 -12.48 -3.94
N VAL A 237 -6.09 -13.70 -4.37
CA VAL A 237 -5.12 -14.59 -3.72
C VAL A 237 -4.21 -15.26 -4.75
N THR A 238 -3.06 -15.76 -4.30
CA THR A 238 -2.13 -16.55 -5.11
C THR A 238 -1.52 -17.65 -4.24
N SER A 239 -1.21 -18.79 -4.86
CA SER A 239 -0.38 -19.87 -4.32
C SER A 239 0.88 -20.07 -5.18
N ALA A 240 1.16 -19.18 -6.13
CA ALA A 240 2.33 -19.29 -6.98
C ALA A 240 3.62 -19.14 -6.15
N PRO A 241 4.61 -20.02 -6.35
CA PRO A 241 5.84 -19.98 -5.59
C PRO A 241 6.57 -18.65 -5.82
N PRO A 242 7.12 -18.01 -4.77
CA PRO A 242 7.95 -16.82 -4.90
C PRO A 242 9.13 -17.05 -5.86
N ASN A 243 9.73 -15.97 -6.37
CA ASN A 243 10.94 -16.07 -7.19
C ASN A 243 12.02 -16.88 -6.44
N PRO A 244 12.47 -18.03 -6.98
CA PRO A 244 13.41 -18.91 -6.30
C PRO A 244 14.83 -18.34 -6.24
N ASN A 245 15.12 -17.31 -7.05
CA ASN A 245 16.42 -16.67 -7.13
C ASN A 245 16.32 -15.18 -6.77
N PRO A 246 16.04 -14.83 -5.50
CA PRO A 246 15.90 -13.44 -5.12
C PRO A 246 17.27 -12.75 -5.09
N VAL A 247 17.31 -11.50 -5.53
CA VAL A 247 18.53 -10.66 -5.56
C VAL A 247 19.03 -10.26 -4.16
N ALA A 248 18.27 -10.57 -3.12
CA ALA A 248 18.60 -10.38 -1.71
C ALA A 248 17.83 -11.41 -0.87
N PHE A 249 18.34 -11.76 0.31
CA PHE A 249 17.62 -12.62 1.24
C PHE A 249 16.32 -11.95 1.72
N VAL A 250 15.22 -12.71 1.66
CA VAL A 250 13.91 -12.30 2.17
C VAL A 250 13.41 -13.41 3.09
N GLN A 251 13.25 -13.11 4.37
CA GLN A 251 12.93 -14.11 5.40
C GLN A 251 11.53 -14.72 5.21
N GLN A 252 10.55 -13.93 4.76
CA GLN A 252 9.18 -14.37 4.49
C GLN A 252 8.82 -14.10 3.02
N PRO A 253 9.26 -14.97 2.10
CA PRO A 253 9.15 -14.72 0.68
C PRO A 253 7.69 -14.76 0.20
N ARG A 254 6.80 -15.60 0.74
CA ARG A 254 5.40 -15.62 0.31
C ARG A 254 4.65 -14.38 0.77
N HIS A 255 4.87 -13.94 2.01
CA HIS A 255 4.35 -12.67 2.54
C HIS A 255 4.72 -11.46 1.67
N SER A 256 5.93 -11.47 1.09
CA SER A 256 6.45 -10.35 0.30
C SER A 256 6.21 -10.48 -1.21
N SER A 257 5.94 -11.69 -1.71
CA SER A 257 5.90 -12.03 -3.14
C SER A 257 4.89 -11.23 -3.97
N THR A 258 3.78 -10.78 -3.36
CA THR A 258 2.70 -10.09 -4.06
C THR A 258 3.11 -8.76 -4.67
N VAL A 259 4.20 -8.12 -4.20
CA VAL A 259 4.65 -6.82 -4.71
C VAL A 259 6.15 -6.51 -4.54
N ALA A 260 6.89 -7.19 -3.66
CA ALA A 260 8.31 -6.88 -3.44
C ALA A 260 9.19 -7.44 -4.57
N ASP A 261 9.99 -6.57 -5.20
CA ASP A 261 10.76 -6.83 -6.44
C ASP A 261 11.61 -8.11 -6.39
N ALA A 262 12.19 -8.41 -5.21
CA ALA A 262 13.13 -9.52 -5.03
C ALA A 262 12.45 -10.90 -5.15
N VAL A 263 11.22 -11.01 -4.64
CA VAL A 263 10.51 -12.30 -4.47
C VAL A 263 9.23 -12.40 -5.30
N THR A 264 8.82 -11.34 -5.99
CA THR A 264 7.75 -11.44 -6.98
C THR A 264 8.12 -12.46 -8.06
N PRO A 265 7.28 -13.48 -8.31
CA PRO A 265 7.53 -14.49 -9.33
C PRO A 265 7.69 -13.85 -10.71
N ARG A 266 8.45 -14.50 -11.59
CA ARG A 266 8.76 -13.99 -12.93
C ARG A 266 8.26 -14.97 -13.99
N ASP A 267 7.83 -14.46 -15.13
CA ASP A 267 7.50 -15.29 -16.30
C ASP A 267 8.78 -15.75 -17.03
N ALA A 268 8.60 -16.52 -18.11
CA ALA A 268 9.70 -17.05 -18.91
C ALA A 268 10.56 -15.95 -19.57
N GLN A 269 10.05 -14.72 -19.67
CA GLN A 269 10.72 -13.56 -20.23
C GLN A 269 11.36 -12.68 -19.13
N GLY A 270 11.25 -13.08 -17.86
CA GLY A 270 11.80 -12.36 -16.72
C GLY A 270 10.97 -11.15 -16.27
N ALA A 271 9.76 -10.96 -16.79
CA ALA A 271 8.86 -9.92 -16.33
C ALA A 271 8.11 -10.36 -15.05
N PRO A 272 7.71 -9.44 -14.16
CA PRO A 272 6.92 -9.77 -12.99
C PRO A 272 5.60 -10.44 -13.37
N LEU A 273 5.37 -11.66 -12.88
CA LEU A 273 4.16 -12.43 -13.14
C LEU A 273 2.90 -11.68 -12.72
N TYR A 274 2.99 -10.87 -11.66
CA TYR A 274 1.88 -10.11 -11.12
C TYR A 274 1.67 -8.74 -11.77
N ARG A 275 2.41 -8.37 -12.82
CA ARG A 275 2.18 -7.09 -13.53
C ARG A 275 0.73 -6.92 -14.02
N PRO A 276 0.06 -7.94 -14.61
CA PRO A 276 -1.36 -7.84 -14.97
C PRO A 276 -2.28 -7.69 -13.76
N VAL A 277 -1.93 -8.29 -12.61
CA VAL A 277 -2.65 -8.14 -11.34
C VAL A 277 -2.53 -6.71 -10.85
N TRP A 278 -1.31 -6.16 -10.75
CA TRP A 278 -1.08 -4.76 -10.34
C TRP A 278 -1.81 -3.78 -11.26
N THR A 279 -1.81 -4.04 -12.57
CA THR A 279 -2.55 -3.21 -13.55
C THR A 279 -4.03 -3.18 -13.27
N TYR A 280 -4.65 -4.34 -13.09
CA TYR A 280 -6.06 -4.43 -12.77
C TYR A 280 -6.43 -3.72 -11.45
N LEU A 281 -5.62 -3.95 -10.41
CA LEU A 281 -5.86 -3.45 -9.06
C LEU A 281 -5.65 -1.93 -8.93
N ALA A 282 -4.54 -1.42 -9.46
CA ALA A 282 -4.07 -0.07 -9.16
C ALA A 282 -4.26 0.93 -10.31
N PHE A 283 -4.37 0.48 -11.56
CA PHE A 283 -4.28 1.35 -12.74
C PHE A 283 -5.50 1.17 -13.67
N PRO A 284 -6.69 1.65 -13.25
CA PRO A 284 -7.92 1.58 -14.04
C PRO A 284 -7.83 2.28 -15.40
#